data_AF-A0A3D2FDB7-F1
#
_entry.id   AF-A0A3D2FDB7-F1
#
_cell.length_a   1.000
_cell.length_b   1.000
_cell.length_c   1.000
_cell.angle_alpha   90.00
_cell.angle_beta   90.00
_cell.angle_gamma   90.00
#
_symmetry.space_group_name_H-M   'P 1'
#
loop_
_entity.id
_entity.type
_entity.pdbx_description
1 polymer ?
#
loop_
_entity_poly.entity_id
_entity_poly.type
_entity_poly.pdbx_seq_one_letter_code
_entity_poly.pdbx_strand_id
1 'polypeptide(L)'
;PGSRKGEVTRLAKVLGEALAPILVKHPAMRVVVPAAGPVAELVEQETKDWPVTPMVLDPRGQDLDEVMTEKRAAFAAADFAIAVSGTVALELAAARTPMVSTYDLNWLSRIVIKRMVKIDTGNLINLVSDTRHVPEFVGAECRADLISAGLEKLIANPQPQLDAMADTMNLLGQGGEDPGLRAARAVLERMPSHTTKN
;
A
#
# COMPACT_ATOMS: atom_id res chain seq x y z
N PRO A 1 -3.87 7.98 2.87
CA PRO A 1 -4.40 8.58 1.63
C PRO A 1 -3.28 9.16 0.73
N GLY A 2 -2.08 8.54 0.75
CA GLY A 2 -0.90 9.08 0.06
C GLY A 2 -0.04 9.96 0.97
N SER A 3 1.14 10.33 0.48
CA SER A 3 2.13 11.13 1.23
C SER A 3 2.23 12.57 0.73
N ARG A 4 1.59 12.87 -0.41
CA ARG A 4 1.60 14.19 -1.05
C ARG A 4 0.22 14.81 -1.03
N LYS A 5 0.15 16.13 -0.86
CA LYS A 5 -1.12 16.88 -0.81
C LYS A 5 -2.09 16.53 -1.94
N GLY A 6 -1.59 16.49 -3.18
CA GLY A 6 -2.41 16.16 -4.35
C GLY A 6 -2.94 14.73 -4.36
N GLU A 7 -2.22 13.77 -3.78
CA GLU A 7 -2.69 12.39 -3.61
C GLU A 7 -3.79 12.35 -2.55
N VAL A 8 -3.59 13.04 -1.41
CA VAL A 8 -4.55 13.08 -0.30
C VAL A 8 -5.89 13.64 -0.76
N THR A 9 -5.93 14.83 -1.35
CA THR A 9 -7.19 15.46 -1.77
C THR A 9 -7.95 14.62 -2.81
N ARG A 10 -7.25 13.95 -3.74
CA ARG A 10 -7.92 13.11 -4.76
C ARG A 10 -8.41 11.80 -4.18
N LEU A 11 -7.56 11.10 -3.43
CA LEU A 11 -7.87 9.75 -2.96
C LEU A 11 -8.77 9.76 -1.74
N ALA A 12 -8.64 10.72 -0.83
CA ALA A 12 -9.46 10.75 0.39
C ALA A 12 -10.95 10.73 0.07
N LYS A 13 -11.40 11.53 -0.91
CA LYS A 13 -12.80 11.53 -1.36
C LYS A 13 -13.23 10.16 -1.90
N VAL A 14 -12.47 9.60 -2.86
CA VAL A 14 -12.81 8.31 -3.49
C VAL A 14 -12.83 7.17 -2.48
N LEU A 15 -11.89 7.18 -1.53
CA LEU A 15 -11.83 6.19 -0.45
C LEU A 15 -13.01 6.32 0.51
N GLY A 16 -13.38 7.54 0.91
CA GLY A 16 -14.56 7.79 1.73
C GLY A 16 -15.85 7.28 1.08
N GLU A 17 -16.03 7.55 -0.22
CA GLU A 17 -17.15 7.04 -1.01
C GLU A 17 -17.13 5.51 -1.11
N ALA A 18 -15.96 4.88 -1.26
CA ALA A 18 -15.82 3.42 -1.31
C ALA A 18 -16.15 2.74 0.02
N LEU A 19 -15.93 3.41 1.15
CA LEU A 19 -16.22 2.88 2.48
C LEU A 19 -17.71 2.83 2.80
N ALA A 20 -18.52 3.73 2.23
CA ALA A 20 -19.95 3.84 2.54
C ALA A 20 -20.73 2.51 2.38
N PRO A 21 -20.69 1.82 1.23
CA PRO A 21 -21.36 0.53 1.07
C PRO A 21 -20.79 -0.59 1.96
N ILE A 22 -19.49 -0.54 2.28
CA ILE A 22 -18.82 -1.52 3.14
C ILE A 22 -19.33 -1.41 4.57
N LEU A 23 -19.45 -0.19 5.10
CA LEU A 23 -19.92 0.08 6.45
C LEU A 23 -21.39 -0.28 6.64
N VAL A 24 -22.21 -0.20 5.59
CA VAL A 24 -23.60 -0.69 5.64
C VAL A 24 -23.64 -2.21 5.89
N LYS A 25 -22.73 -2.97 5.27
CA LYS A 25 -22.63 -4.44 5.45
C LYS A 25 -21.88 -4.84 6.71
N HIS A 26 -20.93 -4.00 7.14
CA HIS A 26 -20.05 -4.24 8.29
C HIS A 26 -20.10 -3.06 9.26
N PRO A 27 -21.22 -2.86 9.99
CA PRO A 27 -21.42 -1.67 10.83
C PRO A 27 -20.47 -1.57 12.03
N ALA A 28 -19.84 -2.68 12.43
CA ALA A 28 -18.83 -2.72 13.49
C ALA A 28 -17.41 -2.38 13.00
N MET A 29 -17.21 -2.20 11.68
CA MET A 29 -15.89 -1.93 11.12
C MET A 29 -15.34 -0.58 11.61
N ARG A 30 -14.07 -0.60 12.00
CA ARG A 30 -13.31 0.57 12.43
C ARG A 30 -12.31 0.92 11.33
N VAL A 31 -12.08 2.21 11.12
CA VAL A 31 -11.16 2.69 10.09
C VAL A 31 -9.99 3.39 10.78
N VAL A 32 -8.78 2.97 10.42
CA VAL A 32 -7.52 3.56 10.88
C VAL A 32 -6.77 4.11 9.68
N VAL A 33 -6.26 5.33 9.81
CA VAL A 33 -5.57 6.02 8.71
C VAL A 33 -4.19 6.48 9.18
N PRO A 34 -3.13 5.70 8.90
CA PRO A 34 -1.77 6.18 9.09
C PRO A 34 -1.48 7.34 8.15
N ALA A 35 -1.14 8.51 8.70
CA ALA A 35 -0.81 9.71 7.93
C ALA A 35 0.71 9.91 7.83
N ALA A 36 1.14 10.63 6.78
CA ALA A 36 2.50 11.14 6.72
C ALA A 36 2.54 12.56 7.30
N GLY A 37 3.58 12.88 8.07
CA GLY A 37 3.67 14.16 8.82
C GLY A 37 3.35 15.42 8.00
N PRO A 38 3.90 15.60 6.77
CA PRO A 38 3.62 16.79 5.96
C PRO A 38 2.16 16.98 5.52
N VAL A 39 1.34 15.93 5.62
CA VAL A 39 -0.06 15.93 5.18
C VAL A 39 -1.04 15.52 6.28
N ALA A 40 -0.58 15.29 7.51
CA ALA A 40 -1.43 14.78 8.60
C ALA A 40 -2.67 15.64 8.84
N GLU A 41 -2.51 16.95 8.93
CA GLU A 41 -3.63 17.89 9.06
C GLU A 41 -4.60 17.85 7.87
N LEU A 42 -4.07 17.72 6.65
CA LEU A 42 -4.90 17.59 5.45
C LEU A 42 -5.66 16.26 5.45
N VAL A 43 -5.04 15.18 5.91
CA VAL A 43 -5.71 13.88 6.05
C VAL A 43 -6.85 13.98 7.06
N GLU A 44 -6.63 14.58 8.22
CA GLU A 44 -7.71 14.81 9.19
C GLU A 44 -8.85 15.63 8.58
N GLN A 45 -8.54 16.71 7.85
CA GLN A 45 -9.54 17.55 7.20
C GLN A 45 -10.36 16.78 6.16
N GLU A 46 -9.70 16.10 5.22
CA GLU A 46 -10.33 15.41 4.10
C GLU A 46 -11.07 14.13 4.51
N THR A 47 -10.80 13.60 5.71
CA THR A 47 -11.49 12.41 6.25
C THR A 47 -12.63 12.73 7.21
N LYS A 48 -12.88 14.01 7.54
CA LYS A 48 -14.02 14.41 8.39
C LYS A 48 -15.38 14.02 7.82
N ASP A 49 -15.51 14.12 6.50
CA ASP A 49 -16.77 13.86 5.79
C ASP A 49 -16.92 12.38 5.40
N TRP A 50 -16.04 11.50 5.89
CA TRP A 50 -16.19 10.07 5.67
C TRP A 50 -17.43 9.52 6.38
N PRO A 51 -18.03 8.43 5.86
CA PRO A 51 -19.17 7.77 6.48
C PRO A 51 -18.89 7.21 7.89
N VAL A 52 -17.62 7.21 8.31
CA VAL A 52 -17.16 6.88 9.67
C VAL A 52 -16.04 7.83 10.04
N THR A 53 -15.96 8.24 11.30
CA THR A 53 -14.82 9.00 11.81
C THR A 53 -13.62 8.06 11.97
N PRO A 54 -12.56 8.20 11.17
CA PRO A 54 -11.41 7.32 11.29
C PRO A 54 -10.53 7.69 12.49
N MET A 55 -9.79 6.72 12.99
CA MET A 55 -8.64 6.97 13.86
C MET A 55 -7.44 7.35 12.99
N VAL A 56 -7.12 8.64 12.91
CA VAL A 56 -5.92 9.10 12.20
C VAL A 56 -4.71 8.93 13.10
N LEU A 57 -3.67 8.26 12.61
CA LEU A 57 -2.39 8.18 13.29
C LEU A 57 -1.52 9.33 12.76
N ASP A 58 -1.36 10.36 13.59
CA ASP A 58 -0.56 11.54 13.26
C ASP A 58 0.88 11.35 13.78
N PRO A 59 1.88 11.28 12.88
CA PRO A 59 3.26 11.07 13.29
C PRO A 59 3.94 12.36 13.78
N ARG A 60 3.28 13.53 13.74
CA ARG A 60 3.89 14.80 14.15
C ARG A 60 4.14 14.81 15.66
N GLY A 61 5.36 15.19 16.05
CA GLY A 61 5.74 15.30 17.46
C GLY A 61 6.09 13.98 18.14
N GLN A 62 6.11 12.87 17.40
CA GLN A 62 6.56 11.56 17.86
C GLN A 62 7.98 11.25 17.34
N ASP A 63 8.69 10.35 18.03
CA ASP A 63 9.93 9.80 17.49
C ASP A 63 9.65 8.85 16.30
N LEU A 64 10.61 8.70 15.39
CA LEU A 64 10.49 7.79 14.25
C LEU A 64 10.18 6.35 14.67
N ASP A 65 10.79 5.86 15.75
CA ASP A 65 10.60 4.49 16.22
C ASP A 65 9.16 4.26 16.74
N GLU A 66 8.58 5.27 17.41
CA GLU A 66 7.20 5.25 17.87
C GLU A 66 6.23 5.22 16.68
N VAL A 67 6.42 6.14 15.73
CA VAL A 67 5.62 6.21 14.49
C VAL A 67 5.64 4.88 13.74
N MET A 68 6.82 4.28 13.59
CA MET A 68 6.96 3.02 12.88
C MET A 68 6.36 1.85 13.66
N THR A 69 6.37 1.90 14.99
CA THR A 69 5.73 0.90 15.86
C THR A 69 4.21 1.00 15.78
N GLU A 70 3.63 2.19 15.92
CA GLU A 70 2.20 2.42 15.79
C GLU A 70 1.67 2.01 14.42
N LYS A 71 2.38 2.38 13.35
CA LYS A 71 2.01 1.99 11.97
C LYS A 71 1.99 0.47 11.80
N ARG A 72 3.00 -0.24 12.29
CA ARG A 72 3.07 -1.71 12.21
C ARG A 72 1.98 -2.37 13.04
N ALA A 73 1.69 -1.84 14.24
CA ALA A 73 0.61 -2.31 15.07
C ALA A 73 -0.75 -2.14 14.38
N ALA A 74 -0.98 -0.98 13.74
CA ALA A 74 -2.20 -0.72 12.98
C ALA A 74 -2.36 -1.66 11.79
N PHE A 75 -1.27 -1.98 11.07
CA PHE A 75 -1.31 -2.97 10.00
C PHE A 75 -1.65 -4.36 10.54
N ALA A 76 -0.93 -4.83 11.55
CA ALA A 76 -1.14 -6.15 12.14
C ALA A 76 -2.52 -6.32 12.81
N ALA A 77 -3.11 -5.23 13.29
CA ALA A 77 -4.45 -5.24 13.90
C ALA A 77 -5.58 -5.15 12.87
N ALA A 78 -5.30 -4.78 11.63
CA ALA A 78 -6.31 -4.65 10.59
C ALA A 78 -6.62 -6.00 9.93
N ASP A 79 -7.91 -6.29 9.73
CA ASP A 79 -8.34 -7.48 8.97
C ASP A 79 -8.07 -7.32 7.47
N PHE A 80 -8.19 -6.09 6.95
CA PHE A 80 -8.01 -5.74 5.54
C PHE A 80 -7.52 -4.29 5.41
N ALA A 81 -6.89 -3.96 4.28
CA ALA A 81 -6.37 -2.62 4.02
C ALA A 81 -6.67 -2.11 2.60
N ILE A 82 -6.62 -0.78 2.44
CA ILE A 82 -6.52 -0.13 1.13
C ILE A 82 -5.13 0.51 1.02
N ALA A 83 -4.27 -0.07 0.21
CA ALA A 83 -2.89 0.38 0.01
C ALA A 83 -2.81 1.46 -1.07
N VAL A 84 -2.16 2.59 -0.76
CA VAL A 84 -2.01 3.71 -1.71
C VAL A 84 -0.65 3.69 -2.44
N SER A 85 0.28 2.83 -2.02
CA SER A 85 1.59 2.70 -2.66
C SER A 85 2.11 1.25 -2.62
N GLY A 86 3.05 0.95 -3.51
CA GLY A 86 3.72 -0.36 -3.54
C GLY A 86 4.60 -0.63 -2.31
N THR A 87 5.15 0.40 -1.66
CA THR A 87 5.92 0.22 -0.42
C THR A 87 5.03 -0.18 0.74
N VAL A 88 3.87 0.47 0.87
CA VAL A 88 2.86 0.12 1.87
C VAL A 88 2.33 -1.30 1.64
N ALA A 89 2.21 -1.73 0.37
CA ALA A 89 1.76 -3.09 0.06
C ALA A 89 2.70 -4.17 0.64
N LEU A 90 4.02 -3.98 0.57
CA LEU A 90 4.95 -4.94 1.18
C LEU A 90 4.94 -4.92 2.70
N GLU A 91 4.76 -3.75 3.31
CA GLU A 91 4.62 -3.65 4.77
C GLU A 91 3.35 -4.37 5.25
N LEU A 92 2.24 -4.23 4.51
CA LEU A 92 1.00 -4.97 4.76
C LEU A 92 1.18 -6.48 4.53
N ALA A 93 1.92 -6.87 3.49
CA ALA A 93 2.28 -8.28 3.27
C ALA A 93 3.07 -8.87 4.43
N ALA A 94 4.06 -8.14 4.94
CA ALA A 94 4.84 -8.53 6.10
C ALA A 94 3.97 -8.63 7.38
N ALA A 95 2.97 -7.76 7.51
CA ALA A 95 1.99 -7.79 8.60
C ALA A 95 0.88 -8.85 8.40
N ARG A 96 0.88 -9.58 7.27
CA ARG A 96 -0.16 -10.54 6.88
C ARG A 96 -1.56 -9.91 6.77
N THR A 97 -1.62 -8.66 6.32
CA THR A 97 -2.86 -7.89 6.15
C THR A 97 -3.27 -7.87 4.67
N PRO A 98 -4.30 -8.62 4.27
CA PRO A 98 -4.81 -8.60 2.90
C PRO A 98 -5.24 -7.19 2.49
N MET A 99 -5.10 -6.84 1.21
CA MET A 99 -5.33 -5.47 0.75
C MET A 99 -5.92 -5.35 -0.65
N VAL A 100 -6.57 -4.23 -0.94
CA VAL A 100 -6.72 -3.73 -2.31
C VAL A 100 -5.74 -2.59 -2.53
N SER A 101 -5.21 -2.45 -3.74
CA SER A 101 -4.26 -1.39 -4.08
C SER A 101 -4.94 -0.30 -4.90
N THR A 102 -4.67 0.95 -4.56
CA THR A 102 -5.11 2.13 -5.29
C THR A 102 -3.90 2.97 -5.64
N TYR A 103 -3.78 3.40 -6.89
CA TYR A 103 -2.65 4.22 -7.32
C TYR A 103 -3.14 5.51 -7.96
N ASP A 104 -2.68 6.63 -7.41
CA ASP A 104 -2.86 7.93 -8.01
C ASP A 104 -1.69 8.27 -8.93
N LEU A 105 -1.73 7.69 -10.14
CA LEU A 105 -0.85 8.13 -11.21
C LEU A 105 -1.42 9.42 -11.80
N ASN A 106 -0.63 10.49 -11.86
CA ASN A 106 -0.99 11.65 -12.66
C ASN A 106 -1.18 11.24 -14.14
N TRP A 107 -2.13 11.87 -14.83
CA TRP A 107 -2.57 11.48 -16.18
C TRP A 107 -1.40 11.38 -17.18
N LEU A 108 -0.41 12.27 -17.05
CA LEU A 108 0.78 12.28 -17.89
C LEU A 108 1.66 11.05 -17.64
N SER A 109 1.90 10.66 -16.38
CA SER A 109 2.64 9.43 -16.09
C SER A 109 1.88 8.19 -16.56
N ARG A 110 0.54 8.18 -16.53
CA ARG A 110 -0.24 7.06 -17.08
C ARG A 110 0.04 6.84 -18.56
N ILE A 111 0.08 7.92 -19.34
CA ILE A 111 0.31 7.86 -20.80
C ILE A 111 1.73 7.37 -21.11
N VAL A 112 2.72 7.81 -20.33
CA VAL A 112 4.13 7.43 -20.50
C VAL A 112 4.36 5.99 -20.05
N ILE A 113 3.91 5.62 -18.85
CA ILE A 113 4.03 4.28 -18.28
C ILE A 113 3.34 3.23 -19.17
N LYS A 114 2.12 3.51 -19.65
CA LYS A 114 1.38 2.59 -20.53
C LYS A 114 2.13 2.27 -21.84
N ARG A 115 2.99 3.19 -22.30
CA ARG A 115 3.81 3.00 -23.51
C ARG A 115 5.15 2.32 -23.24
N MET A 116 5.65 2.33 -22.01
CA MET A 116 6.99 1.85 -21.65
C MET A 116 6.98 0.51 -20.92
N VAL A 117 5.88 0.18 -20.25
CA VAL A 117 5.84 -0.92 -19.28
C VAL A 117 5.31 -2.20 -19.93
N LYS A 118 6.11 -3.27 -19.88
CA LYS A 118 5.79 -4.62 -20.37
C LYS A 118 5.08 -5.50 -19.33
N ILE A 119 4.91 -5.00 -18.11
CA ILE A 119 4.23 -5.70 -17.01
C ILE A 119 2.79 -5.19 -16.89
N ASP A 120 1.89 -6.09 -16.55
CA ASP A 120 0.44 -5.90 -16.42
C ASP A 120 -0.01 -5.58 -14.98
N THR A 121 0.93 -5.54 -14.03
CA THR A 121 0.72 -5.23 -12.61
C THR A 121 1.73 -4.20 -12.11
N GLY A 122 1.31 -3.29 -11.23
CA GLY A 122 2.19 -2.37 -10.49
C GLY A 122 2.45 -2.82 -9.04
N ASN A 123 1.76 -3.85 -8.57
CA ASN A 123 1.92 -4.38 -7.23
C ASN A 123 3.03 -5.45 -7.18
N LEU A 124 3.97 -5.27 -6.23
CA LEU A 124 5.13 -6.17 -6.13
C LEU A 124 4.75 -7.59 -5.71
N ILE A 125 3.67 -7.77 -4.93
CA ILE A 125 3.18 -9.10 -4.53
C ILE A 125 2.71 -9.86 -5.77
N ASN A 126 1.87 -9.23 -6.60
CA ASN A 126 1.41 -9.82 -7.86
C ASN A 126 2.59 -10.15 -8.79
N LEU A 127 3.60 -9.28 -8.86
CA LEU A 127 4.78 -9.47 -9.71
C LEU A 127 5.68 -10.61 -9.22
N VAL A 128 5.96 -10.68 -7.92
CA VAL A 128 6.89 -11.65 -7.33
C VAL A 128 6.27 -13.05 -7.22
N SER A 129 4.99 -13.13 -6.87
CA SER A 129 4.26 -14.40 -6.81
C SER A 129 3.77 -14.89 -8.17
N ASP A 130 3.91 -14.07 -9.23
CA ASP A 130 3.30 -14.29 -10.54
C ASP A 130 1.78 -14.58 -10.48
N THR A 131 1.09 -13.86 -9.58
CA THR A 131 -0.37 -13.97 -9.39
C THR A 131 -1.06 -12.63 -9.58
N ARG A 132 -2.40 -12.62 -9.62
CA ARG A 132 -3.21 -11.38 -9.67
C ARG A 132 -4.19 -11.34 -8.49
N HIS A 133 -3.73 -11.80 -7.33
CA HIS A 133 -4.55 -11.88 -6.12
C HIS A 133 -4.66 -10.56 -5.37
N VAL A 134 -3.80 -9.57 -5.64
CA VAL A 134 -4.00 -8.19 -5.18
C VAL A 134 -4.77 -7.39 -6.22
N PRO A 135 -6.03 -7.01 -5.95
CA PRO A 135 -6.78 -6.14 -6.86
C PRO A 135 -6.12 -4.76 -6.92
N GLU A 136 -5.97 -4.21 -8.12
CA GLU A 136 -5.36 -2.91 -8.37
C GLU A 136 -6.35 -1.98 -9.07
N PHE A 137 -6.57 -0.81 -8.49
CA PHE A 137 -7.47 0.23 -9.01
C PHE A 137 -6.64 1.46 -9.36
N VAL A 138 -6.30 1.59 -10.64
CA VAL A 138 -5.34 2.60 -11.11
C VAL A 138 -6.00 3.58 -12.05
N GLY A 139 -5.74 4.87 -11.83
CA GLY A 139 -6.14 5.90 -12.76
C GLY A 139 -7.65 6.00 -12.99
N ALA A 140 -8.13 5.60 -14.17
CA ALA A 140 -9.57 5.67 -14.49
C ALA A 140 -10.40 4.60 -13.74
N GLU A 141 -9.75 3.53 -13.27
CA GLU A 141 -10.38 2.47 -12.48
C GLU A 141 -10.30 2.74 -10.98
N CYS A 142 -9.60 3.79 -10.56
CA CYS A 142 -9.61 4.28 -9.18
C CYS A 142 -10.95 4.97 -8.88
N ARG A 143 -12.01 4.17 -8.82
CA ARG A 143 -13.40 4.58 -8.62
C ARG A 143 -13.98 3.89 -7.39
N ALA A 144 -14.82 4.61 -6.65
CA ALA A 144 -15.36 4.14 -5.38
C ALA A 144 -16.12 2.81 -5.49
N ASP A 145 -16.92 2.64 -6.53
CA ASP A 145 -17.69 1.41 -6.79
C ASP A 145 -16.80 0.20 -7.06
N LEU A 146 -15.73 0.38 -7.84
CA LEU A 146 -14.78 -0.69 -8.15
C LEU A 146 -13.95 -1.07 -6.93
N ILE A 147 -13.45 -0.07 -6.19
CA ILE A 147 -12.67 -0.28 -4.96
C ILE A 147 -13.51 -1.02 -3.92
N SER A 148 -14.75 -0.57 -3.70
CA SER A 148 -15.69 -1.22 -2.79
C SER A 148 -15.93 -2.67 -3.21
N ALA A 149 -16.27 -2.93 -4.47
CA ALA A 149 -16.50 -4.30 -4.95
C ALA A 149 -15.25 -5.19 -4.83
N GLY A 150 -14.05 -4.63 -5.05
CA GLY A 150 -12.79 -5.32 -4.84
C GLY A 150 -12.57 -5.69 -3.38
N LEU A 151 -12.82 -4.76 -2.48
CA LEU A 151 -12.69 -4.97 -1.04
C LEU A 151 -13.71 -6.00 -0.53
N GLU A 152 -14.95 -5.99 -1.01
CA GLU A 152 -15.95 -7.01 -0.65
C GLU A 152 -15.53 -8.42 -1.09
N LYS A 153 -15.01 -8.56 -2.32
CA LYS A 153 -14.50 -9.83 -2.81
C LYS A 153 -13.33 -10.33 -1.97
N LEU A 154 -12.45 -9.42 -1.56
CA LEU A 154 -11.33 -9.72 -0.70
C LEU A 154 -11.78 -10.17 0.69
N ILE A 155 -12.74 -9.46 1.29
CA ILE A 155 -13.33 -9.81 2.60
C ILE A 155 -13.95 -11.20 2.55
N ALA A 156 -14.64 -11.55 1.46
CA ALA A 156 -15.29 -12.84 1.30
C ALA A 156 -14.29 -14.00 1.09
N ASN A 157 -13.12 -13.76 0.49
CA ASN A 157 -12.14 -14.80 0.18
C ASN A 157 -10.69 -14.27 0.20
N PRO A 158 -10.10 -14.05 1.39
CA PRO A 158 -8.74 -13.52 1.50
C PRO A 158 -7.64 -14.54 1.25
N GLN A 159 -7.93 -15.84 1.36
CA GLN A 159 -6.90 -16.89 1.42
C GLN A 159 -5.93 -16.89 0.24
N PRO A 160 -6.38 -16.78 -1.04
CA PRO A 160 -5.45 -16.77 -2.17
C PRO A 160 -4.45 -15.60 -2.12
N GLN A 161 -4.89 -14.45 -1.60
CA GLN A 161 -4.00 -13.30 -1.44
C GLN A 161 -3.02 -13.50 -0.29
N LEU A 162 -3.47 -14.07 0.83
CA LEU A 162 -2.61 -14.39 1.97
C LEU A 162 -1.49 -15.36 1.57
N ASP A 163 -1.80 -16.36 0.75
CA ASP A 163 -0.81 -17.33 0.24
C ASP A 163 0.22 -16.61 -0.66
N ALA A 164 -0.25 -15.80 -1.61
CA ALA A 164 0.64 -15.02 -2.48
C ALA A 164 1.52 -14.01 -1.70
N MET A 165 0.99 -13.41 -0.63
CA MET A 165 1.76 -12.54 0.26
C MET A 165 2.84 -13.32 1.00
N ALA A 166 2.52 -14.50 1.53
CA ALA A 166 3.49 -15.35 2.21
C ALA A 166 4.61 -15.80 1.25
N ASP A 167 4.26 -16.26 0.05
CA ASP A 167 5.21 -16.63 -1.00
C ASP A 167 6.11 -15.46 -1.38
N THR A 168 5.53 -14.27 -1.53
CA THR A 168 6.29 -13.04 -1.79
C THR A 168 7.29 -12.76 -0.68
N MET A 169 6.88 -12.82 0.59
CA MET A 169 7.79 -12.55 1.71
C MET A 169 8.92 -13.60 1.80
N ASN A 170 8.62 -14.87 1.52
CA ASN A 170 9.63 -15.93 1.44
C ASN A 170 10.64 -15.66 0.32
N LEU A 171 10.18 -15.32 -0.89
CA LEU A 171 11.04 -15.00 -2.04
C LEU A 171 11.89 -13.74 -1.80
N LEU A 172 11.36 -12.77 -1.06
CA LEU A 172 12.10 -11.59 -0.63
C LEU A 172 13.11 -11.89 0.49
N GLY A 173 13.13 -13.11 1.03
CA GLY A 173 14.11 -13.58 2.02
C GLY A 173 13.73 -13.24 3.46
N GLN A 174 12.43 -13.28 3.79
CA GLN A 174 11.97 -13.18 5.17
C GLN A 174 12.76 -14.13 6.09
N GLY A 175 13.26 -13.60 7.21
CA GLY A 175 14.11 -14.34 8.16
C GLY A 175 15.59 -14.48 7.75
N GLY A 176 15.97 -13.98 6.58
CA GLY A 176 17.34 -13.93 6.10
C GLY A 176 18.07 -12.61 6.39
N GLU A 177 19.20 -12.40 5.71
CA GLU A 177 19.95 -11.13 5.76
C GLU A 177 19.10 -9.96 5.25
N ASP A 178 19.30 -8.78 5.86
CA ASP A 178 18.55 -7.57 5.53
C ASP A 178 18.56 -7.30 4.00
N PRO A 179 17.39 -7.02 3.39
CA PRO A 179 17.30 -6.80 1.95
C PRO A 179 18.23 -5.71 1.42
N GLY A 180 18.49 -4.66 2.20
CA GLY A 180 19.41 -3.58 1.86
C GLY A 180 20.85 -4.06 1.79
N LEU A 181 21.27 -4.92 2.72
CA LEU A 181 22.61 -5.54 2.71
C LEU A 181 22.77 -6.49 1.52
N ARG A 182 21.74 -7.29 1.22
CA ARG A 182 21.72 -8.18 0.06
C ARG A 182 21.80 -7.40 -1.25
N ALA A 183 21.04 -6.32 -1.37
CA ALA A 183 21.08 -5.43 -2.53
C ALA A 183 22.46 -4.77 -2.67
N ALA A 184 23.02 -4.24 -1.58
CA ALA A 184 24.36 -3.67 -1.58
C ALA A 184 25.43 -4.68 -2.01
N ARG A 185 25.40 -5.92 -1.49
CA ARG A 185 26.32 -6.99 -1.91
C ARG A 185 26.17 -7.33 -3.39
N ALA A 186 24.95 -7.49 -3.87
CA ALA A 186 24.67 -7.79 -5.27
C ALA A 186 25.15 -6.69 -6.24
N VAL A 187 25.12 -5.42 -5.81
CA VAL A 187 25.70 -4.28 -6.53
C VAL A 187 27.22 -4.35 -6.49
N LEU A 188 27.83 -4.55 -5.31
CA LEU A 188 29.29 -4.63 -5.15
C LEU A 188 29.90 -5.78 -5.98
N GLU A 189 29.25 -6.94 -6.04
CA GLU A 189 29.66 -8.09 -6.86
C GLU A 189 29.64 -7.81 -8.37
N ARG A 190 28.80 -6.86 -8.81
CA ARG A 190 28.66 -6.45 -10.21
C ARG A 190 29.47 -5.21 -10.55
N MET A 191 30.13 -4.58 -9.58
CA MET A 191 31.04 -3.48 -9.84
C MET A 191 32.35 -4.02 -10.44
N PRO A 192 32.79 -3.48 -11.59
CA PRO A 192 34.09 -3.86 -12.14
C PRO A 192 35.19 -3.49 -11.15
N SER A 193 36.12 -4.41 -10.92
CA SER A 193 37.29 -4.18 -10.07
C SER A 193 38.11 -3.05 -10.68
N HIS A 194 38.11 -1.88 -10.05
CA HIS A 194 39.10 -0.85 -10.37
C HIS A 194 40.45 -1.33 -9.83
N THR A 195 41.17 -2.10 -10.65
CA THR A 195 42.59 -2.35 -10.40
C THR A 195 43.31 -1.04 -10.64
N THR A 196 43.54 -0.27 -9.57
CA THR A 196 44.44 0.87 -9.60
C THR A 196 45.82 0.31 -9.96
N LYS A 197 46.26 0.52 -11.20
CA LYS A 197 47.64 0.25 -11.59
C LYS A 197 48.51 1.24 -10.82
N ASN A 198 49.31 0.71 -9.90
CA ASN A 198 50.47 1.40 -9.33
C ASN A 198 51.50 1.70 -10.42
#